data_AF-A0A1D2N5L8-F1
#
_entry.id   AF-A0A1D2N5L8-F1
#
_cell.length_a   1.000
_cell.length_b   1.000
_cell.length_c   1.000
_cell.angle_alpha   90.00
_cell.angle_beta   90.00
_cell.angle_gamma   90.00
#
_symmetry.space_group_name_H-M   'P 1'
#
loop_
_entity.id
_entity.type
_entity.pdbx_description
1 polymer ?
#
loop_
_entity_poly.entity_id
_entity_poly.type
_entity_poly.pdbx_seq_one_letter_code
_entity_poly.pdbx_strand_id
1 'polypeptide(L)'
;MDGYTCERSLYLCFIELIVLDVIAYPNPSLLEKFTLTSLRQNEFNNNDPSQTFRFVIPLVRFVVDITEDENLITIPEFEGSAVRKGDAVVLKPQSMAEPGLELPTINPRYIGRHHRFFYASGTYDTGHYKNAACKIDTETGKMALYKTGSRTEYCGEPTFIPKPDIHTDEDDGVVLIPVSSGDISKPDYLAILDSKSFQELARAEFDIKFVQCLHGTFVPLL
;
A
#
# COMPACT_ATOMS: atom_id res chain seq x y z
N MET A 1 39.15 41.15 23.52
CA MET A 1 37.95 41.11 24.37
C MET A 1 37.01 42.06 23.67
N ASP A 2 36.04 41.61 22.89
CA ASP A 2 34.99 40.69 23.30
C ASP A 2 34.64 39.65 22.23
N GLY A 3 34.44 38.42 22.70
CA GLY A 3 34.06 37.28 21.88
C GLY A 3 32.55 37.27 21.65
N TYR A 4 32.17 37.22 20.38
CA TYR A 4 30.84 36.76 19.99
C TYR A 4 30.90 35.24 19.85
N THR A 5 30.77 34.56 20.98
CA THR A 5 30.34 33.16 21.00
C THR A 5 28.91 33.11 20.46
N CYS A 6 28.77 32.58 19.25
CA CYS A 6 27.49 32.12 18.72
C CYS A 6 27.02 30.99 19.64
N GLU A 7 26.12 31.30 20.57
CA GLU A 7 25.43 30.30 21.38
C GLU A 7 24.66 29.39 20.41
N ARG A 8 25.19 28.19 20.20
CA ARG A 8 24.43 27.04 19.69
C ARG A 8 23.35 26.74 20.73
N SER A 9 22.24 27.48 20.64
CA SER A 9 21.02 27.19 21.36
C SER A 9 20.63 25.75 21.05
N LEU A 10 20.60 24.95 22.11
CA LEU A 10 20.04 23.61 22.20
C LEU A 10 18.55 23.66 21.80
N TYR A 11 18.27 23.72 20.50
CA TYR A 11 17.01 23.22 19.99
C TYR A 11 17.11 21.70 20.10
N LEU A 12 16.43 21.14 21.08
CA LEU A 12 15.88 19.79 20.98
C LEU A 12 15.17 19.72 19.63
N CYS A 13 15.89 19.24 18.62
CA CYS A 13 15.41 19.13 17.26
C CYS A 13 14.39 17.99 17.32
N PHE A 14 13.12 18.33 17.54
CA PHE A 14 12.05 17.45 17.10
C PHE A 14 12.23 17.38 15.59
N ILE A 15 12.90 16.33 15.13
CA ILE A 15 12.96 16.03 13.71
C ILE A 15 11.53 15.66 13.35
N GLU A 16 10.81 16.59 12.71
CA GLU A 16 9.55 16.26 12.08
C GLU A 16 9.82 15.18 11.03
N LEU A 17 8.98 14.15 10.98
CA LEU A 17 9.18 12.99 10.11
C LEU A 17 8.08 12.92 9.06
N ILE A 18 8.45 12.54 7.85
CA ILE A 18 7.50 12.08 6.83
C ILE A 18 7.55 10.56 6.81
N VAL A 19 6.38 9.93 6.89
CA VAL A 19 6.22 8.49 6.62
C VAL A 19 5.75 8.35 5.17
N LEU A 20 6.49 7.59 4.37
CA LEU A 20 6.18 7.28 2.97
C LEU A 20 5.99 5.78 2.82
N ASP A 21 4.75 5.37 2.64
CA ASP A 21 4.41 4.00 2.27
C ASP A 21 4.26 3.91 0.75
N VAL A 22 4.94 2.96 0.13
CA VAL A 22 4.99 2.82 -1.32
C VAL A 22 5.06 1.36 -1.74
N ILE A 23 4.42 1.03 -2.86
CA ILE A 23 4.65 -0.23 -3.57
C ILE A 23 5.74 0.02 -4.60
N ALA A 24 6.85 -0.71 -4.47
CA ALA A 24 8.00 -0.57 -5.34
C ALA A 24 8.34 -1.89 -6.03
N TYR A 25 9.15 -1.77 -7.08
CA TYR A 25 9.68 -2.88 -7.84
C TYR A 25 11.21 -2.80 -7.85
N PRO A 26 11.91 -3.95 -7.92
CA PRO A 26 13.37 -3.94 -8.01
C PRO A 26 13.87 -3.30 -9.30
N ASN A 27 13.09 -3.35 -10.38
CA ASN A 27 13.44 -2.83 -11.70
C ASN A 27 12.15 -2.66 -12.58
N PRO A 28 12.22 -2.01 -13.76
CA PRO A 28 11.03 -1.73 -14.58
C PRO A 28 10.52 -2.93 -15.42
N SER A 29 11.07 -4.15 -15.25
CA SER A 29 10.66 -5.36 -16.00
C SER A 29 9.17 -5.67 -15.88
N LEU A 30 8.51 -5.19 -14.84
CA LEU A 30 7.05 -5.23 -14.70
C LEU A 30 6.32 -4.77 -15.97
N LEU A 31 6.81 -3.72 -16.64
CA LEU A 31 6.15 -3.17 -17.82
C LEU A 31 6.11 -4.17 -18.99
N GLU A 32 7.08 -5.09 -19.04
CA GLU A 32 7.10 -6.18 -20.03
C GLU A 32 6.02 -7.23 -19.74
N LYS A 33 5.53 -7.32 -18.49
CA LYS A 33 4.46 -8.23 -18.08
C LYS A 33 3.08 -7.77 -18.55
N PHE A 34 2.90 -6.47 -18.75
CA PHE A 34 1.62 -5.89 -19.18
C PHE A 34 1.42 -5.87 -20.70
N THR A 35 2.22 -6.63 -21.46
CA THR A 35 1.92 -6.83 -22.88
C THR A 35 0.61 -7.60 -23.04
N LEU A 36 -0.18 -7.24 -24.05
CA LEU A 36 -1.43 -7.96 -24.35
C LEU A 36 -1.20 -9.45 -24.62
N THR A 37 -0.02 -9.81 -25.15
CA THR A 37 0.36 -11.21 -25.38
C THR A 37 0.43 -11.98 -24.06
N SER A 38 1.23 -11.49 -23.10
CA SER A 38 1.39 -12.11 -21.78
C SER A 38 0.07 -12.14 -21.00
N LEU A 39 -0.70 -11.05 -21.01
CA LEU A 39 -2.00 -10.97 -20.35
C LEU A 39 -3.00 -11.99 -20.91
N ARG A 40 -3.07 -12.15 -22.24
CA ARG A 40 -3.96 -13.13 -22.88
C ARG A 40 -3.55 -14.58 -22.63
N GLN A 41 -2.27 -14.82 -22.44
CA GLN A 41 -1.72 -16.14 -22.14
C GLN A 41 -1.74 -16.47 -20.65
N ASN A 42 -2.15 -15.50 -19.80
CA ASN A 42 -2.10 -15.63 -18.34
C ASN A 42 -0.67 -15.95 -17.84
N GLU A 43 0.34 -15.44 -18.57
CA GLU A 43 1.75 -15.62 -18.29
C GLU A 43 2.27 -14.43 -17.48
N PHE A 44 2.22 -14.59 -16.17
CA PHE A 44 2.74 -13.60 -15.22
C PHE A 44 4.07 -14.08 -14.66
N ASN A 45 5.18 -13.49 -15.11
CA ASN A 45 6.52 -13.78 -14.57
C ASN A 45 6.68 -13.15 -13.18
N ASN A 46 7.11 -13.94 -12.18
CA ASN A 46 7.26 -13.50 -10.80
C ASN A 46 8.72 -13.29 -10.34
N ASN A 47 9.67 -13.15 -11.26
CA ASN A 47 11.08 -12.91 -10.90
C ASN A 47 11.27 -11.58 -10.14
N ASP A 48 10.38 -10.61 -10.37
CA ASP A 48 10.40 -9.27 -9.78
C ASP A 48 8.99 -8.90 -9.28
N PRO A 49 8.53 -9.46 -8.14
CA PRO A 49 7.24 -9.12 -7.56
C PRO A 49 7.25 -7.68 -7.02
N SER A 50 6.07 -7.07 -6.90
CA SER A 50 5.92 -5.83 -6.16
C SER A 50 6.24 -6.05 -4.68
N GLN A 51 6.79 -5.04 -4.02
CA GLN A 51 7.06 -5.06 -2.59
C GLN A 51 6.51 -3.79 -1.95
N THR A 52 5.78 -3.96 -0.83
CA THR A 52 5.29 -2.82 -0.05
C THR A 52 6.34 -2.42 0.98
N PHE A 53 6.72 -1.14 0.98
CA PHE A 53 7.76 -0.57 1.84
C PHE A 53 7.26 0.65 2.58
N ARG A 54 7.71 0.81 3.83
CA ARG A 54 7.64 2.04 4.61
C ARG A 54 9.01 2.68 4.68
N PHE A 55 9.10 3.93 4.26
CA PHE A 55 10.26 4.81 4.46
C PHE A 55 9.91 5.86 5.52
N VAL A 56 10.88 6.20 6.38
CA VAL A 56 10.77 7.34 7.29
C VAL A 56 11.82 8.36 6.88
N ILE A 57 11.37 9.57 6.58
CA ILE A 57 12.19 10.65 6.03
C ILE A 57 12.28 11.77 7.06
N PRO A 58 13.47 12.04 7.61
CA PRO A 58 13.66 13.14 8.53
C PRO A 58 13.60 14.49 7.80
N LEU A 59 12.79 15.42 8.30
CA LEU A 59 12.79 16.79 7.81
C LEU A 59 14.01 17.52 8.35
N VAL A 60 15.00 17.69 7.48
CA VAL A 60 16.25 18.40 7.77
C VAL A 60 16.31 19.67 6.93
N ARG A 61 16.65 20.79 7.56
CA ARG A 61 16.75 22.08 6.85
C ARG A 61 17.97 22.13 5.93
N PHE A 62 19.10 21.63 6.40
CA PHE A 62 20.35 21.54 5.66
C PHE A 62 21.02 20.19 5.93
N VAL A 63 21.13 19.36 4.89
CA VAL A 63 21.73 18.01 5.01
C VAL A 63 23.18 18.08 5.50
N VAL A 64 23.91 19.14 5.11
CA VAL A 64 25.32 19.33 5.49
C VAL A 64 25.56 19.52 6.99
N ASP A 65 24.52 19.92 7.74
CA ASP A 65 24.60 20.13 9.19
C ASP A 65 24.41 18.83 9.99
N ILE A 66 23.99 17.75 9.34
CA ILE A 66 23.72 16.45 9.96
C ILE A 66 25.01 15.63 10.02
N THR A 67 25.28 14.94 11.13
CA THR A 67 26.43 14.04 11.22
C THR A 67 26.35 12.94 10.16
N GLU A 68 27.45 12.67 9.45
CA GLU A 68 27.52 11.53 8.53
C GLU A 68 27.49 10.21 9.30
N ASP A 69 26.98 9.17 8.66
CA ASP A 69 26.98 7.79 9.15
C ASP A 69 26.16 7.53 10.43
N GLU A 70 25.40 8.51 10.91
CA GLU A 70 24.44 8.34 12.01
C GLU A 70 23.02 8.07 11.49
N ASN A 71 22.30 7.16 12.15
CA ASN A 71 20.89 6.93 11.85
C ASN A 71 20.05 8.03 12.50
N LEU A 72 19.30 8.76 11.68
CA LEU A 72 18.46 9.87 12.09
C LEU A 72 17.08 9.41 12.60
N ILE A 73 16.75 8.12 12.43
CA ILE A 73 15.47 7.58 12.88
C ILE A 73 15.60 7.04 14.30
N THR A 74 14.80 7.58 15.21
CA THR A 74 14.75 7.21 16.63
C THR A 74 13.51 6.41 17.01
N ILE A 75 12.70 5.97 16.03
CA ILE A 75 11.49 5.18 16.25
C ILE A 75 11.90 3.72 16.56
N PRO A 76 11.67 3.20 17.78
CA PRO A 76 12.20 1.89 18.18
C PRO A 76 11.65 0.70 17.37
N GLU A 77 10.38 0.78 16.96
CA GLU A 77 9.66 -0.27 16.23
C GLU A 77 9.93 -0.24 14.70
N PHE A 78 10.66 0.78 14.21
CA PHE A 78 10.94 0.92 12.78
C PHE A 78 12.26 0.27 12.40
N GLU A 79 12.23 -0.69 11.47
CA GLU A 79 13.40 -1.48 11.07
C GLU A 79 14.29 -0.79 10.02
N GLY A 80 13.77 0.27 9.40
CA GLY A 80 14.49 1.04 8.39
C GLY A 80 15.48 2.04 8.99
N SER A 81 16.11 2.84 8.14
CA SER A 81 17.05 3.87 8.57
C SER A 81 17.08 5.05 7.61
N ALA A 82 17.56 6.18 8.11
CA ALA A 82 17.87 7.37 7.31
C ALA A 82 19.25 7.84 7.72
N VAL A 83 20.24 7.71 6.83
CA VAL A 83 21.65 7.97 7.12
C VAL A 83 22.20 8.96 6.12
N ARG A 84 22.81 10.05 6.60
CA ARG A 84 23.50 10.98 5.72
C ARG A 84 24.73 10.31 5.09
N LYS A 85 24.87 10.43 3.77
CA LYS A 85 26.04 10.07 2.97
C LYS A 85 26.36 11.21 2.02
N GLY A 86 27.43 11.97 2.30
CA GLY A 86 27.81 13.13 1.49
C GLY A 86 26.76 14.24 1.55
N ASP A 87 26.14 14.55 0.42
CA ASP A 87 25.10 15.57 0.24
C ASP A 87 23.67 15.02 0.29
N ALA A 88 23.50 13.71 0.49
CA ALA A 88 22.20 13.04 0.50
C ALA A 88 21.91 12.33 1.83
N VAL A 89 20.62 12.09 2.09
CA VAL A 89 20.16 11.14 3.10
C VAL A 89 19.74 9.86 2.39
N VAL A 90 20.42 8.75 2.68
CA VAL A 90 20.12 7.44 2.13
C VAL A 90 19.13 6.74 3.05
N LEU A 91 18.02 6.29 2.46
CA LEU A 91 16.93 5.64 3.19
C LEU A 91 16.98 4.13 2.99
N LYS A 92 16.86 3.39 4.10
CA LYS A 92 16.57 1.95 4.09
C LYS A 92 15.10 1.76 4.49
N PRO A 93 14.28 1.05 3.70
CA PRO A 93 12.89 0.83 4.04
C PRO A 93 12.71 -0.29 5.08
N GLN A 94 11.52 -0.32 5.68
CA GLN A 94 10.94 -1.50 6.33
C GLN A 94 9.95 -2.17 5.38
N SER A 95 10.00 -3.50 5.24
CA SER A 95 8.99 -4.25 4.50
C SER A 95 7.68 -4.33 5.31
N MET A 96 6.55 -4.11 4.65
CA MET A 96 5.23 -4.07 5.31
C MET A 96 4.40 -5.35 5.14
N ALA A 97 4.68 -6.12 4.09
CA ALA A 97 3.95 -7.33 3.72
C ALA A 97 4.84 -8.25 2.86
N GLU A 98 4.38 -9.47 2.61
CA GLU A 98 4.98 -10.33 1.59
C GLU A 98 4.89 -9.65 0.20
N PRO A 99 5.77 -10.00 -0.76
CA PRO A 99 5.70 -9.47 -2.10
C PRO A 99 4.41 -9.87 -2.85
N GLY A 100 3.96 -9.03 -3.78
CA GLY A 100 2.86 -9.34 -4.72
C GLY A 100 1.59 -8.50 -4.56
N LEU A 101 1.55 -7.56 -3.62
CA LEU A 101 0.44 -6.62 -3.49
C LEU A 101 0.58 -5.43 -4.45
N GLU A 102 -0.54 -4.97 -4.98
CA GLU A 102 -0.67 -3.86 -5.92
C GLU A 102 -1.97 -3.08 -5.68
N LEU A 103 -2.09 -1.91 -6.31
CA LEU A 103 -3.31 -1.07 -6.28
C LEU A 103 -3.78 -0.79 -4.82
N PRO A 104 -2.95 -0.13 -3.99
CA PRO A 104 -3.26 0.07 -2.59
C PRO A 104 -4.34 1.14 -2.41
N THR A 105 -5.18 0.96 -1.40
CA THR A 105 -6.11 1.96 -0.91
C THR A 105 -6.10 2.00 0.62
N ILE A 106 -6.53 3.12 1.17
CA ILE A 106 -6.74 3.33 2.61
C ILE A 106 -8.13 3.96 2.83
N ASN A 107 -8.54 4.08 4.08
CA ASN A 107 -9.69 4.91 4.40
C ASN A 107 -9.41 6.37 3.95
N PRO A 108 -10.22 6.97 3.06
CA PRO A 108 -9.96 8.31 2.53
C PRO A 108 -9.92 9.40 3.61
N ARG A 109 -10.53 9.17 4.79
CA ARG A 109 -10.44 10.08 5.95
C ARG A 109 -9.01 10.20 6.53
N TYR A 110 -8.13 9.26 6.18
CA TYR A 110 -6.78 9.13 6.69
C TYR A 110 -5.70 9.53 5.66
N ILE A 111 -6.09 10.01 4.47
CA ILE A 111 -5.13 10.57 3.50
C ILE A 111 -4.38 11.75 4.13
N GLY A 112 -3.04 11.70 4.08
CA GLY A 112 -2.17 12.71 4.69
C GLY A 112 -2.14 12.68 6.21
N ARG A 113 -2.66 11.62 6.85
CA ARG A 113 -2.65 11.39 8.30
C ARG A 113 -2.01 10.04 8.59
N HIS A 114 -1.65 9.81 9.86
CA HIS A 114 -1.25 8.49 10.30
C HIS A 114 -2.40 7.50 10.08
N HIS A 115 -2.17 6.47 9.28
CA HIS A 115 -3.11 5.37 9.02
C HIS A 115 -2.53 4.07 9.57
N ARG A 116 -3.39 3.20 10.06
CA ARG A 116 -3.03 1.88 10.56
C ARG A 116 -3.27 0.79 9.53
N PHE A 117 -4.31 0.92 8.71
CA PHE A 117 -4.72 -0.12 7.76
C PHE A 117 -4.52 0.33 6.33
N PHE A 118 -4.15 -0.62 5.47
CA PHE A 118 -4.28 -0.48 4.04
C PHE A 118 -4.82 -1.77 3.42
N TYR A 119 -5.39 -1.63 2.23
CA TYR A 119 -5.96 -2.72 1.45
C TYR A 119 -5.30 -2.73 0.09
N ALA A 120 -5.01 -3.91 -0.45
CA ALA A 120 -4.36 -4.04 -1.74
C ALA A 120 -4.82 -5.33 -2.45
N SER A 121 -4.60 -5.40 -3.76
CA SER A 121 -4.93 -6.54 -4.59
C SER A 121 -3.69 -7.33 -5.00
N GLY A 122 -3.82 -8.65 -5.07
CA GLY A 122 -2.85 -9.54 -5.72
C GLY A 122 -3.11 -9.75 -7.21
N THR A 123 -3.70 -8.76 -7.90
CA THR A 123 -4.19 -8.85 -9.29
C THR A 123 -3.17 -9.40 -10.30
N TYR A 124 -1.87 -9.19 -10.07
CA TYR A 124 -0.79 -9.61 -10.96
C TYR A 124 0.16 -10.61 -10.31
N ASP A 125 -0.17 -11.06 -9.09
CA ASP A 125 0.65 -12.01 -8.35
C ASP A 125 0.36 -13.44 -8.78
N THR A 126 1.41 -14.25 -8.81
CA THR A 126 1.32 -15.70 -9.00
C THR A 126 1.73 -16.51 -7.77
N GLY A 127 2.15 -15.83 -6.69
CA GLY A 127 2.55 -16.40 -5.43
C GLY A 127 1.45 -16.33 -4.35
N HIS A 128 1.79 -15.65 -3.25
CA HIS A 128 1.02 -15.68 -1.99
C HIS A 128 -0.40 -15.08 -2.12
N TYR A 129 -0.50 -13.99 -2.89
CA TYR A 129 -1.70 -13.16 -3.10
C TYR A 129 -2.42 -13.46 -4.41
N LYS A 130 -2.01 -14.50 -5.15
CA LYS A 130 -2.69 -14.92 -6.37
C LYS A 130 -4.20 -15.04 -6.16
N ASN A 131 -4.96 -14.35 -7.01
CA ASN A 131 -6.43 -14.33 -7.02
C ASN A 131 -7.01 -13.92 -5.65
N ALA A 132 -6.34 -12.98 -4.99
CA ALA A 132 -6.70 -12.50 -3.66
C ALA A 132 -6.71 -10.97 -3.57
N ALA A 133 -7.48 -10.46 -2.61
CA ALA A 133 -7.28 -9.14 -2.02
C ALA A 133 -6.78 -9.32 -0.59
N CYS A 134 -6.17 -8.27 -0.04
CA CYS A 134 -5.55 -8.29 1.27
C CYS A 134 -5.87 -7.02 2.06
N LYS A 135 -6.07 -7.18 3.37
CA LYS A 135 -6.01 -6.12 4.38
C LYS A 135 -4.74 -6.34 5.21
N ILE A 136 -3.99 -5.26 5.44
CA ILE A 136 -2.81 -5.26 6.30
C ILE A 136 -3.00 -4.28 7.45
N ASP A 137 -2.65 -4.72 8.65
CA ASP A 137 -2.47 -3.89 9.85
C ASP A 137 -0.99 -3.53 9.97
N THR A 138 -0.65 -2.28 9.71
CA THR A 138 0.74 -1.79 9.66
C THR A 138 1.42 -1.73 11.01
N GLU A 139 0.66 -1.76 12.12
CA GLU A 139 1.23 -1.76 13.47
C GLU A 139 1.56 -3.18 13.94
N THR A 140 0.73 -4.17 13.59
CA THR A 140 0.89 -5.54 14.06
C THR A 140 1.47 -6.50 13.03
N GLY A 141 1.58 -6.09 11.77
CA GLY A 141 1.93 -6.94 10.63
C GLY A 141 0.87 -7.99 10.29
N LYS A 142 -0.29 -7.98 10.96
CA LYS A 142 -1.36 -8.95 10.71
C LYS A 142 -2.02 -8.71 9.36
N MET A 143 -2.36 -9.82 8.72
CA MET A 143 -2.94 -9.88 7.39
C MET A 143 -4.29 -10.62 7.44
N ALA A 144 -5.26 -10.11 6.68
CA ALA A 144 -6.48 -10.84 6.35
C ALA A 144 -6.63 -10.92 4.83
N LEU A 145 -6.94 -12.11 4.32
CA LEU A 145 -7.04 -12.38 2.88
C LEU A 145 -8.46 -12.71 2.47
N TYR A 146 -8.90 -12.10 1.38
CA TYR A 146 -10.03 -12.55 0.60
C TYR A 146 -9.51 -13.29 -0.61
N LYS A 147 -9.82 -14.58 -0.75
CA LYS A 147 -9.46 -15.39 -1.93
C LYS A 147 -10.73 -15.78 -2.66
N THR A 148 -10.75 -15.62 -3.98
CA THR A 148 -11.90 -16.03 -4.82
C THR A 148 -12.13 -17.54 -4.80
N GLY A 149 -11.08 -18.32 -4.47
CA GLY A 149 -11.10 -19.78 -4.52
C GLY A 149 -11.12 -20.35 -5.96
N SER A 150 -11.09 -19.48 -6.97
CA SER A 150 -11.22 -19.82 -8.38
C SER A 150 -9.91 -19.56 -9.11
N ARG A 151 -9.55 -20.45 -10.04
CA ARG A 151 -8.33 -20.31 -10.86
C ARG A 151 -8.49 -19.30 -12.00
N THR A 152 -9.72 -18.95 -12.34
CA THR A 152 -10.06 -18.09 -13.48
C THR A 152 -10.59 -16.73 -13.05
N GLU A 153 -10.56 -16.41 -11.76
CA GLU A 153 -11.04 -15.13 -11.23
C GLU A 153 -9.89 -14.30 -10.68
N TYR A 154 -9.96 -13.00 -10.91
CA TYR A 154 -8.90 -12.04 -10.61
C TYR A 154 -9.50 -10.86 -9.86
N CYS A 155 -8.95 -10.54 -8.68
CA CYS A 155 -9.35 -9.40 -7.88
C CYS A 155 -8.75 -8.12 -8.46
N GLY A 156 -9.54 -7.06 -8.62
CA GLY A 156 -9.11 -5.71 -9.02
C GLY A 156 -8.84 -4.79 -7.84
N GLU A 157 -8.75 -3.48 -8.11
CA GLU A 157 -8.43 -2.48 -7.09
C GLU A 157 -9.48 -2.46 -5.97
N PRO A 158 -9.08 -2.64 -4.70
CA PRO A 158 -9.97 -2.42 -3.58
C PRO A 158 -10.41 -0.95 -3.49
N THR A 159 -11.69 -0.72 -3.23
CA THR A 159 -12.22 0.61 -2.88
C THR A 159 -12.80 0.56 -1.47
N PHE A 160 -12.18 1.29 -0.53
CA PHE A 160 -12.70 1.41 0.83
C PHE A 160 -13.81 2.47 0.89
N ILE A 161 -14.93 2.11 1.50
CA ILE A 161 -16.05 3.02 1.77
C ILE A 161 -16.25 3.10 3.28
N PRO A 162 -15.98 4.26 3.92
CA PRO A 162 -16.19 4.41 5.35
C PRO A 162 -17.68 4.35 5.68
N LYS A 163 -17.99 3.85 6.88
CA LYS A 163 -19.32 4.03 7.46
C LYS A 163 -19.63 5.55 7.52
N PRO A 164 -20.87 5.99 7.22
CA PRO A 164 -21.20 7.42 7.19
C PRO A 164 -20.95 8.18 8.50
N ASP A 165 -21.05 7.48 9.64
CA ASP A 165 -20.74 8.03 10.97
C ASP A 165 -19.26 8.42 11.08
N ILE A 166 -18.98 9.57 11.70
CA ILE A 166 -17.64 10.14 11.87
C ILE A 166 -16.92 9.58 13.12
N HIS A 167 -17.63 8.94 14.04
CA HIS A 167 -17.09 8.41 15.29
C HIS A 167 -16.74 6.92 15.24
N THR A 168 -16.35 6.43 14.08
CA THR A 168 -16.06 5.01 13.83
C THR A 168 -14.56 4.75 13.77
N ASP A 169 -14.17 3.49 13.93
CA ASP A 169 -12.77 3.08 13.77
C ASP A 169 -12.30 3.30 12.31
N GLU A 170 -10.97 3.33 12.12
CA GLU A 170 -10.36 3.52 10.79
C GLU A 170 -10.84 2.49 9.77
N ASP A 171 -11.04 1.23 10.20
CA ASP A 171 -11.47 0.10 9.40
C ASP A 171 -12.95 -0.23 9.57
N ASP A 172 -13.78 0.73 9.99
CA ASP A 172 -15.24 0.58 10.03
C ASP A 172 -15.88 1.05 8.71
N GLY A 173 -16.27 0.09 7.89
CA GLY A 173 -16.83 0.33 6.57
C GLY A 173 -17.00 -0.95 5.77
N VAL A 174 -16.91 -0.81 4.45
CA VAL A 174 -16.86 -1.94 3.53
C VAL A 174 -15.72 -1.75 2.54
N VAL A 175 -15.18 -2.84 2.02
CA VAL A 175 -14.25 -2.84 0.89
C VAL A 175 -14.93 -3.48 -0.30
N LEU A 176 -14.98 -2.75 -1.41
CA LEU A 176 -15.45 -3.27 -2.68
C LEU A 176 -14.27 -3.83 -3.47
N ILE A 177 -14.37 -5.08 -3.91
CA ILE A 177 -13.39 -5.72 -4.79
C ILE A 177 -14.07 -6.08 -6.10
N PRO A 178 -13.76 -5.40 -7.21
CA PRO A 178 -14.15 -5.90 -8.52
C PRO A 178 -13.46 -7.24 -8.78
N VAL A 179 -14.20 -8.27 -9.17
CA VAL A 179 -13.64 -9.57 -9.58
C VAL A 179 -14.05 -9.86 -11.01
N SER A 180 -13.06 -10.01 -11.89
CA SER A 180 -13.26 -10.40 -13.28
C SER A 180 -12.96 -11.87 -13.48
N SER A 181 -13.68 -12.55 -14.38
CA SER A 181 -13.41 -13.94 -14.74
C SER A 181 -12.92 -14.10 -16.18
N GLY A 182 -11.77 -14.76 -16.32
CA GLY A 182 -11.26 -15.24 -17.61
C GLY A 182 -12.08 -16.38 -18.21
N ASP A 183 -12.99 -16.99 -17.44
CA ASP A 183 -14.01 -17.90 -17.96
C ASP A 183 -15.23 -17.07 -18.39
N ILE A 184 -15.48 -17.02 -19.71
CA ILE A 184 -16.57 -16.20 -20.26
C ILE A 184 -17.97 -16.70 -19.87
N SER A 185 -18.08 -17.95 -19.40
CA SER A 185 -19.35 -18.52 -18.91
C SER A 185 -19.69 -18.11 -17.47
N LYS A 186 -18.72 -17.61 -16.72
CA LYS A 186 -18.91 -17.11 -15.36
C LYS A 186 -19.21 -15.61 -15.35
N PRO A 187 -20.05 -15.10 -14.43
CA PRO A 187 -20.24 -13.67 -14.28
C PRO A 187 -18.96 -13.02 -13.74
N ASP A 188 -18.77 -11.77 -14.11
CA ASP A 188 -17.91 -10.89 -13.33
C ASP A 188 -18.76 -10.29 -12.19
N TYR A 189 -18.17 -9.92 -11.06
CA TYR A 189 -18.91 -9.44 -9.91
C TYR A 189 -18.16 -8.41 -9.09
N LEU A 190 -18.89 -7.68 -8.26
CA LEU A 190 -18.35 -6.82 -7.22
C LEU A 190 -18.52 -7.52 -5.87
N ALA A 191 -17.42 -7.99 -5.27
CA ALA A 191 -17.44 -8.53 -3.91
C ALA A 191 -17.50 -7.37 -2.92
N ILE A 192 -18.35 -7.50 -1.90
CA ILE A 192 -18.54 -6.52 -0.84
C ILE A 192 -18.06 -7.17 0.44
N LEU A 193 -16.94 -6.70 0.98
CA LEU A 193 -16.31 -7.26 2.18
C LEU A 193 -16.57 -6.36 3.38
N ASP A 194 -16.78 -6.95 4.55
CA ASP A 194 -16.68 -6.25 5.82
C ASP A 194 -15.23 -5.83 6.03
N SER A 195 -14.95 -4.54 6.18
CA SER A 195 -13.56 -4.07 6.22
C SER A 195 -12.81 -4.48 7.48
N LYS A 196 -13.51 -4.81 8.58
CA LYS A 196 -12.88 -5.19 9.85
C LYS A 196 -12.42 -6.64 9.84
N SER A 197 -13.32 -7.58 9.56
CA SER A 197 -13.06 -9.01 9.46
C SER A 197 -12.48 -9.47 8.12
N PHE A 198 -12.65 -8.65 7.08
CA PHE A 198 -12.30 -8.95 5.70
C PHE A 198 -13.01 -10.18 5.10
N GLN A 199 -14.20 -10.50 5.63
CA GLN A 199 -15.08 -11.55 5.12
C GLN A 199 -16.10 -10.99 4.11
N GLU A 200 -16.48 -11.80 3.13
CA GLU A 200 -17.50 -11.43 2.14
C GLU A 200 -18.88 -11.32 2.80
N LEU A 201 -19.50 -10.14 2.68
CA LEU A 201 -20.86 -9.86 3.10
C LEU A 201 -21.88 -10.14 2.00
N ALA A 202 -21.52 -9.78 0.77
CA ALA A 202 -22.40 -9.88 -0.39
C ALA A 202 -21.59 -9.82 -1.70
N ARG A 203 -22.27 -10.13 -2.81
CA ARG A 203 -21.77 -9.94 -4.17
C ARG A 203 -22.86 -9.36 -5.07
N ALA A 204 -22.45 -8.50 -5.99
CA ALA A 204 -23.29 -8.00 -7.08
C ALA A 204 -22.72 -8.49 -8.41
N GLU A 205 -23.46 -9.36 -9.11
CA GLU A 205 -23.03 -9.92 -10.40
C GLU A 205 -23.45 -9.01 -11.55
N PHE A 206 -22.59 -8.93 -12.57
CA PHE A 206 -22.85 -8.19 -13.79
C PHE A 206 -23.36 -9.14 -14.89
N ASP A 207 -24.36 -8.69 -15.66
CA ASP A 207 -24.88 -9.39 -16.84
C ASP A 207 -24.02 -9.18 -18.10
N ILE A 208 -22.99 -8.34 -17.97
CA ILE A 208 -21.94 -8.10 -18.95
C ILE A 208 -20.57 -8.37 -18.33
N LYS A 209 -19.57 -8.58 -19.18
CA LYS A 209 -18.18 -8.60 -18.74
C LYS A 209 -17.69 -7.20 -18.45
N PHE A 210 -17.15 -6.98 -17.25
CA PHE A 210 -16.42 -5.76 -16.94
C PHE A 210 -14.93 -6.13 -16.89
N VAL A 211 -14.18 -5.61 -17.86
CA VAL A 211 -12.73 -5.84 -17.92
C VAL A 211 -12.11 -5.24 -16.67
N GLN A 212 -11.13 -5.94 -16.10
CA GLN A 212 -10.33 -5.44 -15.00
C GLN A 212 -9.79 -4.03 -15.33
N CYS A 213 -10.35 -3.02 -14.67
CA CYS A 213 -9.87 -1.65 -14.75
C CYS A 213 -8.78 -1.42 -13.69
N LEU A 214 -8.02 -0.33 -13.85
CA LEU A 214 -7.02 0.07 -12.88
C LEU A 214 -7.68 0.80 -11.72
N HIS A 215 -8.14 2.02 -11.96
CA HIS A 215 -8.63 2.89 -10.90
C HIS A 215 -10.14 3.10 -10.97
N GLY A 216 -10.76 3.17 -9.80
CA GLY A 216 -12.16 3.52 -9.61
C GLY A 216 -12.35 4.60 -8.55
N THR A 217 -13.57 5.12 -8.44
CA THR A 217 -13.93 6.00 -7.32
C THR A 217 -15.38 5.73 -6.91
N PHE A 218 -15.62 5.70 -5.60
CA PHE A 218 -16.96 5.68 -5.05
C PHE A 218 -17.49 7.11 -4.93
N VAL A 219 -18.69 7.33 -5.47
CA VAL A 219 -19.41 8.61 -5.34
C VAL A 219 -20.72 8.33 -4.62
N PRO A 220 -20.93 8.87 -3.40
CA PRO A 220 -22.22 8.72 -2.72
C PRO A 220 -23.32 9.45 -3.52
N LEU A 221 -24.49 8.82 -3.62
CA LEU A 221 -25.69 9.54 -4.02
C LEU A 221 -26.07 10.49 -2.88
N LEU A 222 -26.28 11.77 -3.23
CA LEU A 222 -26.53 12.91 -2.34
C LEU A 222 -27.44 12.59 -1.14
#